data_AF-A0A2M8T506-F1
#
_entry.id   AF-A0A2M8T506-F1
#
_cell.length_a   1.000
_cell.length_b   1.000
_cell.length_c   1.000
_cell.angle_alpha   90.00
_cell.angle_beta   90.00
_cell.angle_gamma   90.00
#
_symmetry.space_group_name_H-M   'P 1'
#
loop_
_entity.id
_entity.type
_entity.pdbx_description
1 polymer ?
#
loop_
_entity_poly.entity_id
_entity_poly.type
_entity_poly.pdbx_seq_one_letter_code
_entity_poly.pdbx_strand_id
1 'polypeptide(L)'
;MDNALLHEMITELQLEVRRDYRTGGPLAWRCVSGHPQEGDRVLVDGEIVAYKADEHAGLGLRSVYISDRVARIERITALTDAYMDATDKEPDSIALERMTDLVLFEELTDTNKNKMKTEYPIMSERLETTRKNGERSGKLAEEYDQTGRNRAEPKRRSLSTYESIFVDARAKSLNKQRRKRYNDFINGRTDGQFTVNIATGERVEHTGA
;
A
#
# COMPACT_ATOMS: atom_id res chain seq x y z
N MET A 1 -2.93 13.83 -31.82
CA MET A 1 -2.83 13.38 -30.42
C MET A 1 -1.46 12.76 -30.29
N ASP A 2 -0.63 13.22 -29.37
CA ASP A 2 0.77 12.76 -29.30
C ASP A 2 0.92 11.73 -28.17
N ASN A 3 2.00 10.93 -28.20
CA ASN A 3 2.26 9.91 -27.16
C ASN A 3 2.29 10.49 -25.74
N ALA A 4 2.83 11.69 -25.57
CA ALA A 4 2.84 12.35 -24.27
C ALA A 4 1.41 12.63 -23.77
N LEU A 5 0.55 13.15 -24.64
CA LEU A 5 -0.84 13.46 -24.32
C LEU A 5 -1.66 12.18 -24.05
N LEU A 6 -1.40 11.10 -24.79
CA LEU A 6 -1.98 9.79 -24.50
C LEU A 6 -1.62 9.32 -23.08
N HIS A 7 -0.33 9.40 -22.71
CA HIS A 7 0.10 9.00 -21.37
C HIS A 7 -0.47 9.88 -20.25
N GLU A 8 -0.65 11.17 -20.49
CA GLU A 8 -1.33 12.08 -19.55
C GLU A 8 -2.79 11.66 -19.36
N MET A 9 -3.54 11.45 -20.45
CA MET A 9 -4.94 11.01 -20.39
C MET A 9 -5.10 9.65 -19.71
N ILE A 10 -4.20 8.69 -19.95
CA ILE A 10 -4.18 7.41 -19.22
C ILE A 10 -3.97 7.66 -17.71
N THR A 11 -3.10 8.60 -17.35
CA THR A 11 -2.82 8.94 -15.95
C THR A 11 -4.04 9.56 -15.27
N GLU A 12 -4.75 10.45 -15.96
CA GLU A 12 -6.01 11.02 -15.48
C GLU A 12 -7.06 9.93 -15.25
N LEU A 13 -7.21 9.01 -16.20
CA LEU A 13 -8.13 7.88 -16.10
C LEU A 13 -7.76 6.98 -14.90
N GLN A 14 -6.47 6.70 -14.69
CA GLN A 14 -5.97 5.96 -13.51
C GLN A 14 -6.30 6.68 -12.20
N LEU A 15 -6.17 8.01 -12.14
CA LEU A 15 -6.50 8.80 -10.96
C LEU A 15 -8.01 8.80 -10.69
N GLU A 16 -8.83 8.87 -11.74
CA GLU A 16 -10.30 8.84 -11.65
C GLU A 16 -10.78 7.47 -11.16
N VAL A 17 -10.32 6.37 -11.77
CA VAL A 17 -10.60 4.99 -11.31
C VAL A 17 -10.21 4.82 -9.84
N ARG A 18 -9.04 5.30 -9.44
CA ARG A 18 -8.56 5.16 -8.07
C ARG A 18 -9.37 6.00 -7.07
N ARG A 19 -9.84 7.18 -7.48
CA ARG A 19 -10.73 8.02 -6.66
C ARG A 19 -12.05 7.31 -6.46
N ASP A 20 -12.69 6.87 -7.54
CA ASP A 20 -13.96 6.12 -7.51
C ASP A 20 -13.85 4.86 -6.64
N TYR A 21 -12.76 4.11 -6.80
CA TYR A 21 -12.53 2.90 -6.01
C TYR A 21 -12.36 3.20 -4.52
N ARG A 22 -11.76 4.34 -4.16
CA ARG A 22 -11.58 4.76 -2.76
C ARG A 22 -12.87 5.32 -2.15
N THR A 23 -13.71 5.99 -2.94
CA THR A 23 -14.95 6.61 -2.48
C THR A 23 -16.13 5.64 -2.41
N GLY A 24 -16.00 4.42 -2.92
CA GLY A 24 -17.03 3.38 -2.77
C GLY A 24 -17.32 2.55 -4.00
N GLY A 25 -16.40 2.45 -4.97
CA GLY A 25 -16.53 1.51 -6.09
C GLY A 25 -16.96 0.11 -5.63
N PRO A 26 -17.62 -0.69 -6.49
CA PRO A 26 -18.65 -1.68 -6.14
C PRO A 26 -18.24 -2.82 -5.17
N LEU A 27 -16.97 -2.91 -4.80
CA LEU A 27 -16.42 -3.90 -3.87
C LEU A 27 -15.96 -3.30 -2.53
N ALA A 28 -15.90 -1.97 -2.40
CA ALA A 28 -15.71 -1.28 -1.14
C ALA A 28 -17.05 -1.22 -0.41
N TRP A 29 -17.40 -2.32 0.23
CA TRP A 29 -18.53 -2.48 1.15
C TRP A 29 -19.87 -2.58 0.42
N ARG A 30 -20.37 -3.83 0.34
CA ARG A 30 -21.79 -4.22 0.40
C ARG A 30 -22.75 -3.01 0.34
N CYS A 31 -23.39 -2.86 -0.82
CA CYS A 31 -24.50 -1.96 -1.12
C CYS A 31 -24.12 -0.51 -1.52
N VAL A 32 -24.00 -0.28 -2.84
CA VAL A 32 -24.58 0.93 -3.45
C VAL A 32 -26.11 0.75 -3.42
N SER A 33 -26.69 0.80 -2.22
CA SER A 33 -28.13 0.95 -2.02
C SER A 33 -28.46 2.40 -1.67
N GLY A 34 -27.58 3.34 -2.04
CA GLY A 34 -27.87 4.77 -2.00
C GLY A 34 -28.49 5.16 -3.33
N HIS A 35 -29.60 5.89 -3.28
CA HIS A 35 -30.08 6.62 -4.44
C HIS A 35 -28.96 7.54 -4.96
N PRO A 36 -28.80 7.69 -6.29
CA PRO A 36 -27.82 8.62 -6.86
C PRO A 36 -27.99 10.03 -6.25
N GLN A 37 -26.88 10.68 -5.93
CA GLN A 37 -26.86 12.05 -5.41
C GLN A 37 -26.79 13.05 -6.55
N GLU A 38 -27.26 14.28 -6.28
CA GLU A 38 -27.27 15.36 -7.28
C GLU A 38 -25.86 15.66 -7.78
N GLY A 39 -25.67 15.58 -9.10
CA GLY A 39 -24.38 15.70 -9.76
C GLY A 39 -23.64 14.38 -10.02
N ASP A 40 -24.11 13.24 -9.51
CA ASP A 40 -23.53 11.92 -9.83
C ASP A 40 -23.71 11.59 -11.32
N ARG A 41 -22.75 10.88 -11.92
CA ARG A 41 -22.91 10.39 -13.30
C ARG A 41 -23.79 9.14 -13.31
N VAL A 42 -24.82 9.15 -14.16
CA VAL A 42 -25.85 8.11 -14.21
C VAL A 42 -26.13 7.75 -15.66
N LEU A 43 -26.38 6.46 -15.95
CA LEU A 43 -26.75 5.97 -17.28
C LEU A 43 -28.26 6.12 -17.48
N VAL A 44 -28.66 6.94 -18.43
CA VAL A 44 -30.06 7.16 -18.83
C VAL A 44 -30.16 6.81 -20.31
N ASP A 45 -30.95 5.79 -20.66
CA ASP A 45 -31.21 5.39 -22.06
C ASP A 45 -29.95 5.19 -22.94
N GLY A 46 -28.83 4.77 -22.34
CA GLY A 46 -27.56 4.54 -23.03
C GLY A 46 -26.63 5.76 -23.09
N GLU A 47 -27.06 6.92 -22.58
CA GLU A 47 -26.24 8.13 -22.47
C GLU A 47 -25.84 8.42 -21.00
N ILE A 48 -24.65 9.00 -20.80
CA ILE A 48 -24.14 9.36 -19.47
C ILE A 48 -24.53 10.80 -19.17
N VAL A 49 -25.42 10.98 -18.19
CA VAL A 49 -25.96 12.30 -17.79
C VAL A 49 -25.67 12.56 -16.31
N ALA A 50 -25.56 13.83 -15.93
CA ALA A 50 -25.46 14.22 -14.53
C ALA A 50 -26.84 14.08 -13.85
N TYR A 51 -26.88 13.41 -12.71
CA TYR A 51 -28.11 13.16 -11.97
C TYR A 51 -28.70 14.47 -11.44
N LYS A 52 -29.97 14.67 -11.73
CA LYS A 52 -30.82 15.73 -11.17
C LYS A 52 -32.04 15.07 -10.56
N ALA A 53 -32.31 15.36 -9.30
CA ALA A 53 -33.41 14.73 -8.58
C ALA A 53 -34.77 14.98 -9.29
N ASP A 54 -34.97 16.18 -9.83
CA ASP A 54 -36.23 16.61 -10.45
C ASP A 54 -36.55 15.86 -11.75
N GLU A 55 -35.52 15.48 -12.53
CA GLU A 55 -35.68 14.87 -13.86
C GLU A 55 -35.55 13.34 -13.81
N HIS A 56 -34.87 12.80 -12.79
CA HIS A 56 -34.33 11.44 -12.84
C HIS A 56 -34.75 10.53 -11.67
N ALA A 57 -35.38 11.05 -10.61
CA ALA A 57 -35.71 10.27 -9.40
C ALA A 57 -36.69 9.08 -9.60
N GLY A 58 -37.45 9.05 -10.70
CA GLY A 58 -38.41 7.98 -11.02
C GLY A 58 -37.89 6.90 -11.98
N LEU A 59 -36.72 7.12 -12.57
CA LEU A 59 -36.09 6.15 -13.47
C LEU A 59 -35.30 5.16 -12.62
N GLY A 60 -35.32 3.87 -12.97
CA GLY A 60 -34.59 2.80 -12.26
C GLY A 60 -33.08 2.88 -12.47
N LEU A 61 -32.49 3.99 -12.05
CA LEU A 61 -31.17 4.43 -12.42
C LEU A 61 -30.09 3.84 -11.53
N ARG A 62 -28.93 3.61 -12.12
CA ARG A 62 -27.72 3.16 -11.44
C ARG A 62 -26.61 4.19 -11.67
N SER A 63 -25.92 4.56 -10.59
CA SER A 63 -24.71 5.39 -10.67
C SER A 63 -23.65 4.69 -11.52
N VAL A 64 -23.12 5.41 -12.51
CA VAL A 64 -22.03 4.94 -13.36
C VAL A 64 -20.73 5.42 -12.74
N TYR A 65 -19.94 4.47 -12.26
CA TYR A 65 -18.57 4.74 -11.84
C TYR A 65 -17.63 4.33 -12.98
N ILE A 66 -16.54 5.06 -13.17
CA ILE A 66 -15.47 4.63 -14.09
C ILE A 66 -14.72 3.41 -13.51
N SER A 67 -14.89 3.16 -12.22
CA SER A 67 -14.54 1.86 -11.62
C SER A 67 -15.36 0.69 -12.15
N ASP A 68 -16.50 0.90 -12.81
CA ASP A 68 -17.19 -0.19 -13.51
C ASP A 68 -16.40 -0.60 -14.75
N ARG A 69 -16.23 -1.92 -14.92
CA ARG A 69 -15.38 -2.48 -15.97
C ARG A 69 -15.88 -2.13 -17.38
N VAL A 70 -17.18 -2.12 -17.60
CA VAL A 70 -17.77 -1.85 -18.92
C VAL A 70 -17.51 -0.40 -19.31
N ALA A 71 -17.87 0.54 -18.45
CA ALA A 71 -17.64 1.97 -18.67
C ALA A 71 -16.14 2.30 -18.90
N ARG A 72 -15.25 1.60 -18.19
CA ARG A 72 -13.81 1.77 -18.36
C ARG A 72 -13.30 1.25 -19.70
N ILE A 73 -13.80 0.09 -20.15
CA ILE A 73 -13.46 -0.46 -21.47
C ILE A 73 -13.88 0.50 -22.57
N GLU A 74 -15.11 1.03 -22.51
CA GLU A 74 -15.61 2.01 -23.50
C GLU A 74 -14.75 3.27 -23.56
N ARG A 75 -14.30 3.76 -22.40
CA ARG A 75 -13.44 4.94 -22.32
C ARG A 75 -12.05 4.67 -22.88
N ILE A 76 -11.50 3.49 -22.62
CA ILE A 76 -10.20 3.06 -23.16
C ILE A 76 -10.30 2.87 -24.67
N THR A 77 -11.36 2.23 -25.18
CA THR A 77 -11.54 2.06 -26.64
C THR A 77 -11.65 3.41 -27.32
N ALA A 78 -12.47 4.33 -26.79
CA ALA A 78 -12.57 5.69 -27.34
C ALA A 78 -11.24 6.46 -27.31
N LEU A 79 -10.41 6.25 -26.29
CA LEU A 79 -9.07 6.82 -26.20
C LEU A 79 -8.14 6.24 -27.27
N THR A 80 -8.19 4.92 -27.46
CA THR A 80 -7.38 4.20 -28.46
C THR A 80 -7.77 4.64 -29.87
N ASP A 81 -9.06 4.69 -30.18
CA ASP A 81 -9.58 5.09 -31.48
C ASP A 81 -9.19 6.55 -31.80
N ALA A 82 -9.37 7.46 -30.84
CA ALA A 82 -8.96 8.87 -31.01
C ALA A 82 -7.45 9.03 -31.23
N TYR A 83 -6.63 8.17 -30.63
CA TYR A 83 -5.18 8.17 -30.86
C TYR A 83 -4.84 7.64 -32.25
N MET A 84 -5.45 6.53 -32.67
CA MET A 84 -5.24 5.91 -33.98
C MET A 84 -5.68 6.86 -35.10
N ASP A 85 -6.86 7.48 -35.00
CA ASP A 85 -7.37 8.46 -35.96
C ASP A 85 -6.45 9.68 -36.11
N ALA A 86 -5.73 10.04 -35.05
CA ALA A 86 -4.87 11.22 -35.05
C ALA A 86 -3.42 10.94 -35.48
N THR A 87 -2.97 9.69 -35.44
CA THR A 87 -1.56 9.33 -35.69
C THR A 87 -1.35 8.27 -36.76
N ASP A 88 -2.42 7.62 -37.22
CA ASP A 88 -2.41 6.43 -38.08
C ASP A 88 -1.49 5.30 -37.58
N LYS A 89 -1.25 5.26 -36.27
CA LYS A 89 -0.33 4.33 -35.61
C LYS A 89 -0.97 3.69 -34.39
N GLU A 90 -0.49 2.50 -34.06
CA GLU A 90 -0.84 1.85 -32.81
C GLU A 90 -0.16 2.56 -31.61
N PRO A 91 -0.80 2.59 -30.44
CA PRO A 91 -0.19 3.08 -29.21
C PRO A 91 1.09 2.31 -28.86
N ASP A 92 2.01 2.97 -28.17
CA ASP A 92 3.20 2.29 -27.64
C ASP A 92 2.83 1.17 -26.65
N SER A 93 3.69 0.15 -26.61
CA SER A 93 3.64 -0.99 -25.69
C SER A 93 3.36 -0.58 -24.24
N ILE A 94 4.03 0.46 -23.74
CA ILE A 94 3.85 0.96 -22.36
C ILE A 94 2.44 1.53 -22.17
N ALA A 95 1.88 2.21 -23.18
CA ALA A 95 0.52 2.74 -23.10
C ALA A 95 -0.50 1.59 -23.08
N LEU A 96 -0.31 0.58 -23.93
CA LEU A 96 -1.16 -0.61 -24.00
C LEU A 96 -1.13 -1.41 -22.69
N GLU A 97 0.04 -1.58 -22.08
CA GLU A 97 0.18 -2.24 -20.78
C GLU A 97 -0.61 -1.50 -19.70
N ARG A 98 -0.47 -0.17 -19.62
CA ARG A 98 -1.21 0.66 -18.65
C ARG A 98 -2.72 0.63 -18.88
N MET A 99 -3.18 0.58 -20.13
CA MET A 99 -4.60 0.42 -20.47
C MET A 99 -5.11 -0.99 -20.10
N THR A 100 -4.30 -2.02 -20.29
CA THR A 100 -4.64 -3.40 -19.91
C THR A 100 -4.76 -3.55 -18.40
N ASP A 101 -3.84 -2.97 -17.64
CA ASP A 101 -3.90 -2.91 -16.17
C ASP A 101 -5.16 -2.20 -15.67
N LEU A 102 -5.58 -1.15 -16.36
CA LEU A 102 -6.85 -0.50 -16.08
C LEU A 102 -8.02 -1.45 -16.34
N VAL A 103 -8.06 -2.16 -17.46
CA VAL A 103 -9.15 -3.13 -17.73
C VAL A 103 -9.24 -4.19 -16.62
N LEU A 104 -8.09 -4.69 -16.14
CA LEU A 104 -7.98 -5.72 -15.09
C LEU A 104 -7.84 -5.15 -13.67
N PHE A 105 -8.28 -3.91 -13.45
CA PHE A 105 -8.01 -3.19 -12.21
C PHE A 105 -8.57 -3.91 -10.98
N GLU A 106 -9.77 -4.47 -11.04
CA GLU A 106 -10.41 -5.18 -9.92
C GLU A 106 -9.62 -6.42 -9.55
N GLU A 107 -9.19 -7.19 -10.55
CA GLU A 107 -8.37 -8.37 -10.33
C GLU A 107 -7.02 -7.97 -9.76
N LEU A 108 -6.32 -7.00 -10.34
CA LEU A 108 -4.98 -6.60 -9.88
C LEU A 108 -4.98 -5.98 -8.48
N THR A 109 -6.04 -5.27 -8.10
CA THR A 109 -6.17 -4.63 -6.78
C THR A 109 -6.74 -5.55 -5.71
N ASP A 110 -7.38 -6.67 -6.06
CA ASP A 110 -7.90 -7.63 -5.08
C ASP A 110 -6.77 -8.25 -4.24
N THR A 111 -6.86 -8.02 -2.93
CA THR A 111 -5.92 -8.52 -1.91
C THR A 111 -6.44 -9.73 -1.15
N ASN A 112 -7.58 -10.29 -1.55
CA ASN A 112 -8.18 -11.44 -0.90
C ASN A 112 -7.22 -12.64 -0.90
N LYS A 113 -7.02 -13.21 0.30
CA LYS A 113 -6.18 -14.40 0.50
C LYS A 113 -6.65 -15.61 -0.32
N ASN A 114 -7.96 -15.73 -0.56
CA ASN A 114 -8.55 -16.87 -1.27
C ASN A 114 -8.60 -16.69 -2.79
N LYS A 115 -8.11 -15.56 -3.33
CA LYS A 115 -8.10 -15.27 -4.77
C LYS A 115 -7.48 -16.39 -5.60
N MET A 116 -6.44 -17.05 -5.09
CA MET A 116 -5.77 -18.14 -5.78
C MET A 116 -6.57 -19.44 -5.91
N LYS A 117 -7.74 -19.55 -5.29
CA LYS A 117 -8.60 -20.75 -5.34
C LYS A 117 -9.65 -20.71 -6.45
N THR A 118 -9.82 -19.57 -7.11
CA THR A 118 -10.76 -19.45 -8.23
C THR A 118 -10.24 -20.21 -9.46
N GLU A 119 -11.14 -20.55 -10.38
CA GLU A 119 -10.80 -21.33 -11.59
C GLU A 119 -9.76 -20.63 -12.48
N TYR A 120 -9.84 -19.29 -12.60
CA TYR A 120 -8.92 -18.47 -13.40
C TYR A 120 -8.38 -17.29 -12.58
N PRO A 121 -7.38 -17.50 -11.71
CA PRO A 121 -6.84 -16.45 -10.87
C PRO A 121 -5.79 -15.61 -11.61
N ILE A 122 -5.99 -14.29 -11.68
CA ILE A 122 -4.98 -13.35 -12.19
C ILE A 122 -4.19 -12.77 -11.03
N MET A 123 -2.88 -12.99 -10.97
CA MET A 123 -2.04 -12.42 -9.90
C MET A 123 -1.63 -10.98 -10.20
N SER A 124 -1.51 -10.17 -9.15
CA SER A 124 -0.77 -8.90 -9.24
C SER A 124 0.71 -9.12 -8.98
N GLU A 125 1.56 -8.21 -9.46
CA GLU A 125 3.02 -8.27 -9.28
C GLU A 125 3.41 -8.41 -7.79
N ARG A 126 2.72 -7.67 -6.91
CA ARG A 126 2.91 -7.79 -5.45
C ARG A 126 2.61 -9.20 -4.94
N LEU A 127 1.55 -9.85 -5.43
CA LEU A 127 1.20 -11.21 -5.00
C LEU A 127 2.20 -12.22 -5.54
N GLU A 128 2.63 -12.08 -6.79
CA GLU A 128 3.64 -12.93 -7.39
C GLU A 128 4.98 -12.83 -6.65
N THR A 129 5.45 -11.61 -6.37
CA THR A 129 6.68 -11.38 -5.59
C THR A 129 6.56 -11.94 -4.17
N THR A 130 5.42 -11.76 -3.50
CA THR A 130 5.17 -12.37 -2.18
C THR A 130 5.21 -13.89 -2.25
N ARG A 131 4.65 -14.50 -3.29
CA ARG A 131 4.67 -15.94 -3.51
C ARG A 131 6.10 -16.44 -3.73
N LYS A 132 6.86 -15.83 -4.65
CA LYS A 132 8.28 -16.13 -4.90
C LYS A 132 9.12 -16.00 -3.63
N ASN A 133 8.88 -14.97 -2.82
CA ASN A 133 9.58 -14.77 -1.55
C ASN A 133 9.17 -15.80 -0.46
N GLY A 134 7.96 -16.35 -0.56
CA GLY A 134 7.46 -17.39 0.34
C GLY A 134 7.91 -18.79 -0.04
N GLU A 135 8.41 -19.00 -1.27
CA GLU A 135 8.99 -20.26 -1.70
C GLU A 135 10.20 -20.58 -0.81
N ARG A 136 10.18 -21.78 -0.21
CA ARG A 136 11.29 -22.25 0.60
C ARG A 136 12.44 -22.63 -0.33
N SER A 137 13.67 -22.27 0.04
CA SER A 137 14.85 -22.72 -0.69
C SER A 137 14.93 -24.26 -0.66
N GLY A 138 15.43 -24.86 -1.74
CA GLY A 138 15.71 -26.30 -1.78
C GLY A 138 16.64 -26.75 -0.63
N LYS A 139 17.53 -25.85 -0.19
CA LYS A 139 18.38 -26.03 0.98
C LYS A 139 17.62 -26.34 2.26
N LEU A 140 16.42 -25.79 2.45
CA LEU A 140 15.59 -26.16 3.59
C LEU A 140 15.26 -27.66 3.54
N ALA A 141 14.97 -28.22 2.38
CA ALA A 141 14.67 -29.64 2.23
C ALA A 141 15.91 -30.54 2.49
N GLU A 142 17.10 -30.09 2.08
CA GLU A 142 18.38 -30.78 2.33
C GLU A 142 18.72 -30.87 3.83
N GLU A 143 18.31 -29.88 4.61
CA GLU A 143 18.58 -29.80 6.04
C GLU A 143 17.70 -30.75 6.87
N TYR A 144 16.61 -31.28 6.31
CA TYR A 144 15.77 -32.27 6.99
C TYR A 144 16.23 -33.71 6.69
N ASP A 145 16.41 -34.48 7.76
CA ASP A 145 16.65 -35.92 7.69
C ASP A 145 15.38 -36.67 7.24
N GLN A 146 15.50 -37.93 6.82
CA GLN A 146 14.38 -38.79 6.41
C GLN A 146 13.33 -38.97 7.53
N THR A 147 13.73 -38.74 8.78
CA THR A 147 12.89 -38.76 9.98
C THR A 147 12.16 -37.44 10.26
N GLY A 148 12.35 -36.42 9.41
CA GLY A 148 11.76 -35.09 9.59
C GLY A 148 12.46 -34.22 10.64
N ARG A 149 13.67 -34.62 11.09
CA ARG A 149 14.47 -33.82 12.01
C ARG A 149 15.36 -32.84 11.25
N ASN A 150 15.30 -31.57 11.61
CA ASN A 150 16.21 -30.56 11.09
C ASN A 150 17.64 -30.79 11.64
N ARG A 151 18.61 -30.98 10.74
CA ARG A 151 20.05 -31.17 10.99
C ARG A 151 20.88 -29.91 10.68
N ALA A 152 20.24 -28.79 10.31
CA ALA A 152 20.91 -27.52 10.10
C ALA A 152 21.66 -27.06 11.35
N GLU A 153 22.74 -26.32 11.13
CA GLU A 153 23.40 -25.60 12.21
C GLU A 153 22.37 -24.65 12.88
N PRO A 154 22.26 -24.65 14.22
CA PRO A 154 21.27 -23.85 14.93
C PRO A 154 21.62 -22.36 14.84
N LYS A 155 21.25 -21.73 13.72
CA LYS A 155 21.41 -20.30 13.49
C LYS A 155 20.16 -19.58 13.95
N ARG A 156 20.33 -18.54 14.79
CA ARG A 156 19.21 -17.67 15.17
C ARG A 156 18.69 -16.97 13.90
N ARG A 157 17.36 -16.83 13.78
CA ARG A 157 16.76 -16.05 12.69
C ARG A 157 17.34 -14.64 12.69
N SER A 158 17.55 -14.08 11.50
CA SER A 158 17.76 -12.63 11.38
C SER A 158 16.51 -11.90 11.90
N LEU A 159 16.72 -10.80 12.60
CA LEU A 159 15.63 -9.93 12.99
C LEU A 159 15.08 -9.23 11.75
N SER A 160 13.76 -9.02 11.69
CA SER A 160 13.17 -8.14 10.69
C SER A 160 13.64 -6.70 10.92
N THR A 161 13.65 -5.88 9.88
CA THR A 161 13.99 -4.44 9.97
C THR A 161 13.20 -3.74 11.07
N TYR A 162 11.92 -4.07 11.23
CA TYR A 162 11.10 -3.49 12.29
C TYR A 162 11.56 -3.92 13.70
N GLU A 163 11.87 -5.20 13.87
CA GLU A 163 12.33 -5.75 15.14
C GLU A 163 13.73 -5.25 15.50
N SER A 164 14.63 -5.11 14.52
CA SER A 164 15.97 -4.57 14.74
C SER A 164 15.91 -3.12 15.20
N ILE A 165 15.04 -2.30 14.60
CA ILE A 165 14.81 -0.91 15.02
C ILE A 165 14.35 -0.86 16.48
N PHE A 166 13.42 -1.74 16.89
CA PHE A 166 12.92 -1.76 18.27
C PHE A 166 13.99 -2.20 19.27
N VAL A 167 14.75 -3.25 18.95
CA VAL A 167 15.88 -3.72 19.78
C VAL A 167 16.94 -2.64 19.91
N ASP A 168 17.30 -1.98 18.81
CA ASP A 168 18.28 -0.89 18.79
C ASP A 168 17.80 0.32 19.59
N ALA A 169 16.54 0.71 19.47
CA ALA A 169 15.97 1.81 20.24
C ALA A 169 16.03 1.53 21.75
N ARG A 170 15.67 0.31 22.16
CA ARG A 170 15.76 -0.13 23.56
C ARG A 170 17.21 -0.16 24.05
N ALA A 171 18.13 -0.70 23.25
CA ALA A 171 19.55 -0.76 23.57
C ALA A 171 20.17 0.64 23.71
N LYS A 172 19.89 1.56 22.79
CA LYS A 172 20.33 2.96 22.84
C LYS A 172 19.79 3.68 24.08
N SER A 173 18.52 3.47 24.42
CA SER A 173 17.90 4.04 25.63
C SER A 173 18.58 3.57 26.91
N LEU A 174 18.80 2.26 27.06
CA LEU A 174 19.50 1.70 28.23
C LEU A 174 20.95 2.16 28.30
N ASN A 175 21.66 2.23 27.18
CA ASN A 175 23.03 2.73 27.13
C ASN A 175 23.12 4.21 27.50
N LYS A 176 22.13 5.03 27.09
CA LYS A 176 22.01 6.43 27.52
C LYS A 176 21.83 6.56 29.03
N GLN A 177 20.95 5.74 29.63
CA GLN A 177 20.75 5.72 31.08
C GLN A 177 22.01 5.27 31.83
N ARG A 178 22.68 4.21 31.35
CA ARG A 178 23.95 3.72 31.92
C ARG A 178 25.03 4.80 31.88
N ARG A 179 25.16 5.50 30.75
CA ARG A 179 26.13 6.60 30.60
C ARG A 179 25.81 7.77 31.54
N LYS A 180 24.53 8.10 31.73
CA LYS A 180 24.12 9.11 32.71
C LYS A 180 24.54 8.71 34.12
N ARG A 181 24.19 7.49 34.56
CA ARG A 181 24.59 6.96 35.88
C ARG A 181 26.11 6.93 36.07
N TYR A 182 26.85 6.51 35.05
CA TYR A 182 28.31 6.51 35.10
C TYR A 182 28.89 7.93 35.23
N ASN A 183 28.38 8.88 34.45
CA ASN A 183 28.81 10.28 34.55
C ASN A 183 28.44 10.89 35.91
N ASP A 184 27.26 10.57 36.44
CA ASP A 184 26.83 11.02 37.76
C ASP A 184 27.76 10.47 38.85
N PHE A 185 28.16 9.20 38.74
CA PHE A 185 29.16 8.59 39.64
C PHE A 185 30.54 9.25 39.55
N ILE A 186 31.08 9.43 38.34
CA ILE A 186 32.40 10.07 38.15
C ILE A 186 32.42 11.51 38.66
N ASN A 187 31.31 12.23 38.53
CA ASN A 187 31.20 13.63 38.98
C ASN A 187 30.80 13.76 40.46
N GLY A 188 30.72 12.65 41.21
CA GLY A 188 30.35 12.67 42.62
C GLY A 188 28.89 13.04 42.90
N ARG A 189 28.02 12.99 41.87
CA ARG A 189 26.59 13.37 41.92
C ARG A 189 25.65 12.21 42.21
N THR A 190 26.19 11.05 42.57
CA THR A 190 25.39 9.91 43.04
C THR A 190 24.89 10.14 44.46
N ASP A 191 23.74 9.57 44.76
CA ASP A 191 23.11 9.64 46.08
C ASP A 191 24.07 9.22 47.20
N GLY A 192 24.13 10.00 48.27
CA GLY A 192 25.04 9.77 49.40
C GLY A 192 26.50 10.21 49.17
N GLN A 193 26.83 10.83 48.03
CA GLN A 193 28.12 11.47 47.81
C GLN A 193 28.01 13.00 47.91
N PHE A 194 29.10 13.64 48.32
CA PHE A 194 29.20 15.10 48.37
C PHE A 194 30.46 15.57 47.65
N THR A 195 30.37 16.71 46.99
CA THR A 195 31.51 17.37 46.36
C THR A 195 31.87 18.62 47.14
N VAL A 196 33.16 18.89 47.34
CA VAL A 196 33.65 20.10 48.02
C VAL A 196 34.45 20.93 47.03
N ASN A 197 34.13 22.23 46.95
CA ASN A 197 34.96 23.16 46.20
C ASN A 197 36.21 23.51 47.02
N ILE A 198 37.39 23.16 46.51
CA ILE A 198 38.66 23.31 47.22
C ILE A 198 39.00 24.79 47.47
N ALA A 199 38.55 25.71 46.61
CA ALA A 199 38.85 27.13 46.72
C ALA A 199 37.92 27.88 47.69
N THR A 200 36.65 27.50 47.78
CA THR A 200 35.64 28.19 48.62
C THR A 200 35.26 27.42 49.88
N GLY A 201 35.59 26.12 49.95
CA GLY A 201 35.24 25.24 51.08
C GLY A 201 33.77 24.80 51.12
N GLU A 202 32.95 25.23 50.15
CA GLU A 202 31.53 24.92 50.11
C GLU A 202 31.29 23.44 49.78
N ARG A 203 30.52 22.76 50.64
CA ARG A 203 30.10 21.37 50.48
C ARG A 203 28.71 21.33 49.85
N VAL A 204 28.59 20.60 48.74
CA VAL A 204 27.31 20.31 48.09
C VAL A 204 27.01 18.83 48.26
N GLU A 205 25.91 18.52 48.93
CA GLU A 205 25.38 17.16 49.05
C GLU A 205 24.49 16.86 47.84
N HIS A 206 24.71 15.72 47.19
CA HIS A 206 23.92 15.30 46.04
C HIS A 206 22.93 14.24 46.49
N THR A 207 21.66 14.62 46.59
CA THR A 207 20.55 13.66 46.73
C THR A 207 20.17 13.14 45.35
N GLY A 208 20.16 11.81 45.19
CA GLY A 208 19.79 11.16 43.94
C GLY A 208 18.38 11.54 43.48
N ALA A 209 18.21 11.80 42.18
CA ALA A 209 16.92 12.05 41.54
C ALA A 209 16.32 10.78 40.94
#